data_AF-A0A3A4PAQ9-F1
#
_entry.id   AF-A0A3A4PAQ9-F1
#
_cell.length_a   1.000
_cell.length_b   1.000
_cell.length_c   1.000
_cell.angle_alpha   90.00
_cell.angle_beta   90.00
_cell.angle_gamma   90.00
#
_symmetry.space_group_name_H-M   'P 1'
#
loop_
_entity.id
_entity.type
_entity.pdbx_description
1 polymer ?
#
loop_
_entity_poly.entity_id
_entity_poly.type
_entity_poly.pdbx_seq_one_letter_code
_entity_poly.pdbx_strand_id
1 'polypeptide(L)'
;MNAKFIKDESSVFKYTFFNYFLLIVLSLQINVYNFAANTNISQQFELRFKAWQDYFGFQDKPTNEGKFTVDHTSKTSSIASDYVNVDVFQKIVDLGVPALPFIVERMKKIPNNQKSYISYAFSSISKTNFHDRKWGRTPFYDRIIEWWENERKNLRTEFEARYEKWRNVPQSERKKGPYLSDWYRGFYDNPEEYEKAYAKWKSMPEGKEKERLRPLAKTEYQQVLDLGVGVLPFAMEKIASGDHELIDAVHYWTNDQIRTLATEKGIAGDAMPAFILNWWNENQENWLLPD
;
A
#
# COMPACT_ATOMS: atom_id res chain seq x y z
N MET A 1 -45.17 37.55 -42.76
CA MET A 1 -43.95 38.24 -42.28
C MET A 1 -43.21 37.29 -41.35
N ASN A 2 -42.10 36.70 -41.81
CA ASN A 2 -41.27 35.80 -40.99
C ASN A 2 -40.17 36.64 -40.33
N ALA A 3 -40.35 36.97 -39.04
CA ALA A 3 -39.30 37.60 -38.24
C ALA A 3 -38.24 36.56 -37.91
N LYS A 4 -37.07 36.69 -38.54
CA LYS A 4 -35.90 35.83 -38.36
C LYS A 4 -35.26 36.18 -37.01
N PHE A 5 -35.44 35.32 -36.00
CA PHE A 5 -34.74 35.42 -34.72
C PHE A 5 -33.24 35.22 -34.98
N ILE A 6 -32.47 36.29 -34.98
CA ILE A 6 -31.01 36.24 -34.90
C ILE A 6 -30.70 35.95 -33.44
N LYS A 7 -30.46 34.68 -33.10
CA LYS A 7 -29.91 34.32 -31.78
C LYS A 7 -28.55 35.00 -31.64
N ASP A 8 -28.36 35.73 -30.55
CA ASP A 8 -27.10 36.39 -30.21
C ASP A 8 -26.03 35.34 -29.88
N GLU A 9 -25.31 34.89 -30.91
CA GLU A 9 -24.21 33.94 -30.82
C GLU A 9 -23.05 34.46 -29.94
N SER A 10 -22.98 35.77 -29.67
CA SER A 10 -21.92 36.34 -28.83
C SER A 10 -22.06 35.95 -27.35
N SER A 11 -23.29 35.73 -26.88
CA SER A 11 -23.55 35.33 -25.51
C SER A 11 -23.03 33.91 -25.23
N VAL A 12 -23.33 32.96 -26.12
CA VAL A 12 -22.89 31.55 -26.02
C VAL A 12 -21.37 31.45 -26.06
N PHE A 13 -20.71 32.25 -26.89
CA PHE A 13 -19.24 32.26 -26.96
C PHE A 13 -18.60 32.76 -25.66
N LYS A 14 -19.13 33.82 -25.04
CA LYS A 14 -18.62 34.35 -23.77
C LYS A 14 -18.75 33.37 -22.61
N TYR A 15 -19.89 32.68 -22.50
CA TYR A 15 -20.09 31.65 -21.46
C TYR A 15 -19.16 30.46 -21.66
N THR A 16 -19.01 30.00 -22.91
CA THR A 16 -18.12 28.88 -23.22
C THR A 16 -16.67 29.24 -22.91
N PHE A 17 -16.20 30.41 -23.34
CA PHE A 17 -14.85 30.89 -23.07
C PHE A 17 -14.59 31.06 -21.56
N PHE A 18 -15.52 31.65 -20.82
CA PHE A 18 -15.39 31.83 -19.37
C PHE A 18 -15.29 30.49 -18.64
N ASN A 19 -16.11 29.50 -19.02
CA ASN A 19 -16.05 28.16 -18.44
C ASN A 19 -14.71 27.46 -18.72
N TYR A 20 -14.20 27.53 -19.96
CA TYR A 20 -12.88 26.99 -20.29
C TYR A 20 -11.75 27.69 -19.52
N PHE A 21 -11.79 29.02 -19.42
CA PHE A 21 -10.80 29.78 -18.66
C PHE A 21 -10.81 29.40 -17.19
N LEU A 22 -11.99 29.25 -16.57
CA LEU A 22 -12.12 28.83 -15.17
C LEU A 22 -11.55 27.42 -14.95
N LEU A 23 -11.82 26.47 -15.85
CA LEU A 23 -11.25 25.11 -15.77
C LEU A 23 -9.71 25.12 -15.89
N ILE A 24 -9.15 25.98 -16.75
CA ILE A 24 -7.69 26.13 -16.87
C ILE A 24 -7.10 26.71 -15.57
N VAL A 25 -7.70 27.76 -15.01
CA VAL A 25 -7.23 28.34 -13.74
C VAL A 25 -7.30 27.33 -12.59
N LEU A 26 -8.39 26.57 -12.48
CA LEU A 26 -8.55 25.54 -11.45
C LEU A 26 -7.53 24.41 -11.60
N SER A 27 -7.32 23.90 -12.83
CA SER A 27 -6.30 22.88 -13.08
C SER A 27 -4.87 23.37 -12.77
N LEU A 28 -4.56 24.64 -13.06
CA LEU A 28 -3.28 25.23 -12.68
C LEU A 28 -3.11 25.35 -11.16
N GLN A 29 -4.16 25.75 -10.44
CA GLN A 29 -4.13 25.82 -8.96
C GLN A 29 -3.91 24.44 -8.33
N ILE A 30 -4.59 23.40 -8.83
CA ILE A 30 -4.40 22.01 -8.40
C ILE A 30 -2.96 21.57 -8.65
N ASN A 31 -2.42 21.85 -9.83
CA ASN A 31 -1.02 21.51 -10.17
C ASN A 31 0.00 22.20 -9.25
N VAL A 32 -0.20 23.48 -8.92
CA VAL A 32 0.69 24.22 -8.00
C VAL A 32 0.61 23.64 -6.58
N TYR A 33 -0.59 23.31 -6.10
CA TYR A 33 -0.77 22.72 -4.78
C TYR A 33 -0.12 21.34 -4.69
N ASN A 34 -0.36 20.48 -5.68
CA ASN A 34 0.24 19.15 -5.76
C ASN A 34 1.76 19.22 -5.87
N PHE A 35 2.30 20.18 -6.63
CA PHE A 35 3.75 20.40 -6.72
C PHE A 35 4.36 20.83 -5.37
N ALA A 36 3.72 21.74 -4.65
CA ALA A 36 4.17 22.17 -3.33
C ALA A 36 4.12 21.04 -2.31
N ALA A 37 3.03 20.24 -2.31
CA ALA A 37 2.89 19.06 -1.47
C ALA A 37 3.97 18.00 -1.79
N ASN A 38 4.21 17.69 -3.06
CA ASN A 38 5.23 16.72 -3.48
C ASN A 38 6.66 17.19 -3.17
N THR A 39 6.95 18.48 -3.36
CA THR A 39 8.25 19.06 -2.98
C THR A 39 8.48 18.92 -1.48
N ASN A 40 7.42 19.12 -0.70
CA ASN A 40 7.45 18.96 0.74
C ASN A 40 7.70 17.47 1.14
N ILE A 41 7.00 16.51 0.54
CA ILE A 41 7.21 15.08 0.81
C ILE A 41 8.63 14.64 0.44
N SER A 42 9.17 15.06 -0.71
CA SER A 42 10.55 14.74 -1.11
C SER A 42 11.55 15.24 -0.07
N GLN A 43 11.44 16.51 0.34
CA GLN A 43 12.32 17.10 1.35
C GLN A 43 12.19 16.40 2.71
N GLN A 44 10.97 16.08 3.14
CA GLN A 44 10.74 15.34 4.37
C GLN A 44 11.30 13.92 4.31
N PHE A 45 11.16 13.23 3.17
CA PHE A 45 11.75 11.92 2.95
C PHE A 45 13.26 11.99 3.08
N GLU A 46 13.91 12.91 2.39
CA GLU A 46 15.37 13.09 2.44
C GLU A 46 15.88 13.39 3.86
N LEU A 47 15.19 14.27 4.59
CA LEU A 47 15.50 14.58 5.98
C LEU A 47 15.39 13.34 6.89
N ARG A 48 14.28 12.60 6.79
CA ARG A 48 14.00 11.41 7.62
C ARG A 48 14.93 10.24 7.25
N PHE A 49 15.21 10.06 5.97
CA PHE A 49 16.16 9.08 5.47
C PHE A 49 17.59 9.36 5.98
N LYS A 50 18.02 10.63 5.93
CA LYS A 50 19.31 11.03 6.50
C LYS A 50 19.36 10.80 8.02
N ALA A 51 18.31 11.16 8.75
CA ALA A 51 18.26 10.91 10.20
C ALA A 51 18.35 9.42 10.54
N TRP A 52 17.70 8.56 9.75
CA TRP A 52 17.82 7.11 9.86
C TRP A 52 19.24 6.62 9.54
N GLN A 53 19.88 7.13 8.48
CA GLN A 53 21.28 6.81 8.15
C GLN A 53 22.24 7.22 9.27
N ASP A 54 22.09 8.44 9.79
CA ASP A 54 22.93 8.99 10.86
C ASP A 54 22.76 8.16 12.15
N TYR A 55 21.54 7.69 12.47
CA TYR A 55 21.27 6.81 13.62
C TYR A 55 22.03 5.48 13.54
N PHE A 56 22.15 4.89 12.36
CA PHE A 56 22.88 3.62 12.14
C PHE A 56 24.35 3.81 11.75
N GLY A 57 24.85 5.05 11.72
CA GLY A 57 26.22 5.34 11.30
C GLY A 57 26.50 5.04 9.82
N PHE A 58 25.46 5.00 8.97
CA PHE A 58 25.60 4.91 7.53
C PHE A 58 26.10 6.26 6.99
N GLN A 59 27.40 6.52 7.09
CA GLN A 59 27.97 7.70 6.45
C GLN A 59 28.21 7.43 4.96
N ASP A 60 27.77 8.37 4.12
CA ASP A 60 28.18 8.49 2.71
C ASP A 60 29.65 8.92 2.66
N LYS A 61 30.58 8.06 3.10
CA LYS A 61 32.00 8.26 2.83
C LYS A 61 32.27 7.70 1.43
N PRO A 62 32.71 8.51 0.46
CA PRO A 62 33.27 7.98 -0.76
C PRO A 62 34.52 7.20 -0.38
N THR A 63 34.43 5.87 -0.35
CA THR A 63 35.62 5.03 -0.17
C THR A 63 36.37 5.01 -1.49
N ASN A 64 37.68 5.30 -1.46
CA ASN A 64 38.56 5.22 -2.63
C ASN A 64 38.67 3.79 -3.23
N GLU A 65 38.04 2.78 -2.62
CA GLU A 65 38.11 1.36 -2.99
C GLU A 65 36.72 0.68 -3.12
N GLY A 66 35.63 1.43 -3.05
CA GLY A 66 34.26 0.91 -3.23
C GLY A 66 33.79 -0.13 -2.18
N LYS A 67 34.52 -0.32 -1.07
CA LYS A 67 34.15 -1.25 0.01
C LYS A 67 33.63 -0.49 1.22
N PHE A 68 32.33 -0.63 1.48
CA PHE A 68 31.69 -0.17 2.70
C PHE A 68 32.04 -1.12 3.86
N THR A 69 32.89 -0.68 4.78
CA THR A 69 33.03 -1.34 6.09
C THR A 69 32.10 -0.63 7.06
N VAL A 70 30.97 -1.26 7.39
CA VAL A 70 30.16 -0.84 8.53
C VAL A 70 30.97 -1.18 9.77
N ASP A 71 31.37 -0.16 10.53
CA ASP A 71 32.03 -0.37 11.81
C ASP A 71 30.98 -0.88 12.82
N HIS A 72 30.83 -2.22 12.89
CA HIS A 72 29.88 -2.88 13.80
C HIS A 72 30.29 -2.79 15.28
N THR A 73 31.26 -1.95 15.64
CA THR A 73 31.73 -1.82 17.03
C THR A 73 30.72 -1.14 17.97
N SER A 74 29.62 -0.57 17.45
CA SER A 74 28.52 -0.01 18.26
C SER A 74 27.22 -0.83 18.21
N LYS A 75 27.01 -1.70 19.20
CA LYS A 75 25.69 -2.05 19.79
C LYS A 75 24.46 -2.36 18.91
N THR A 76 24.55 -2.64 17.61
CA THR A 76 23.39 -3.08 16.82
C THR A 76 23.47 -4.58 16.57
N SER A 77 22.39 -5.29 16.90
CA SER A 77 22.32 -6.72 16.58
C SER A 77 22.32 -6.92 15.07
N SER A 78 22.71 -8.11 14.61
CA SER A 78 22.62 -8.51 13.20
C SER A 78 21.18 -8.75 12.73
N ILE A 79 20.18 -8.51 13.58
CA ILE A 79 18.79 -8.81 13.29
C ILE A 79 18.15 -7.60 12.58
N ALA A 80 17.61 -7.83 11.38
CA ALA A 80 16.95 -6.79 10.58
C ALA A 80 15.82 -6.06 11.32
N SER A 81 15.19 -6.69 12.33
CA SER A 81 14.16 -6.08 13.18
C SER A 81 14.64 -4.84 13.91
N ASP A 82 15.92 -4.78 14.30
CA ASP A 82 16.47 -3.67 15.07
C ASP A 82 16.61 -2.40 14.23
N TYR A 83 16.63 -2.56 12.90
CA TYR A 83 16.75 -1.46 11.95
C TYR A 83 15.40 -0.83 11.58
N VAL A 84 14.31 -1.59 11.75
CA VAL A 84 12.95 -1.19 11.35
C VAL A 84 12.06 -0.84 12.55
N ASN A 85 12.37 -1.36 13.74
CA ASN A 85 11.62 -1.09 14.98
C ASN A 85 12.20 0.11 15.75
N VAL A 86 12.58 1.18 15.03
CA VAL A 86 13.08 2.43 15.62
C VAL A 86 12.24 3.62 15.16
N ASP A 87 12.04 4.58 16.07
CA ASP A 87 11.23 5.79 15.80
C ASP A 87 11.67 6.53 14.53
N VAL A 88 12.98 6.61 14.28
CA VAL A 88 13.53 7.26 13.08
C VAL A 88 13.14 6.56 11.78
N PHE A 89 12.95 5.23 11.79
CA PHE A 89 12.48 4.47 10.63
C PHE A 89 10.98 4.60 10.46
N GLN A 90 10.22 4.53 11.56
CA GLN A 90 8.77 4.70 11.53
C GLN A 90 8.38 6.05 10.93
N LYS A 91 9.15 7.11 11.19
CA LYS A 91 8.97 8.41 10.53
C LYS A 91 9.05 8.30 9.00
N ILE A 92 9.88 7.44 8.41
CA ILE A 92 9.88 7.26 6.95
C ILE A 92 8.56 6.62 6.50
N VAL A 93 8.09 5.60 7.24
CA VAL A 93 6.81 4.91 6.96
C VAL A 93 5.62 5.86 7.09
N ASP A 94 5.63 6.75 8.07
CA ASP A 94 4.55 7.73 8.34
C ASP A 94 4.37 8.77 7.22
N LEU A 95 5.32 8.88 6.28
CA LEU A 95 5.12 9.69 5.08
C LEU A 95 4.09 9.08 4.11
N GLY A 96 3.76 7.80 4.27
CA GLY A 96 2.71 7.13 3.51
C GLY A 96 3.02 6.97 2.02
N VAL A 97 1.96 6.72 1.24
CA VAL A 97 2.04 6.40 -0.19
C VAL A 97 2.80 7.46 -1.02
N PRO A 98 2.66 8.77 -0.75
CA PRO A 98 3.41 9.80 -1.48
C PRO A 98 4.95 9.67 -1.39
N ALA A 99 5.49 8.95 -0.40
CA ALA A 99 6.92 8.75 -0.26
C ALA A 99 7.50 7.63 -1.15
N LEU A 100 6.67 6.72 -1.67
CA LEU A 100 7.11 5.55 -2.43
C LEU A 100 8.00 5.88 -3.64
N PRO A 101 7.72 6.90 -4.49
CA PRO A 101 8.60 7.24 -5.61
C PRO A 101 10.02 7.60 -5.14
N PHE A 102 10.14 8.36 -4.05
CA PHE A 102 11.43 8.79 -3.52
C PHE A 102 12.19 7.63 -2.88
N ILE A 103 11.49 6.70 -2.24
CA ILE A 103 12.07 5.44 -1.75
C ILE A 103 12.67 4.64 -2.92
N VAL A 104 11.93 4.47 -4.02
CA VAL A 104 12.41 3.72 -5.19
C VAL A 104 13.62 4.42 -5.84
N GLU A 105 13.55 5.74 -6.03
CA GLU A 105 14.68 6.52 -6.54
C GLU A 105 15.93 6.41 -5.65
N ARG A 106 15.74 6.35 -4.33
CA ARG A 106 16.83 6.14 -3.39
C ARG A 106 17.38 4.72 -3.48
N MET A 107 16.53 3.70 -3.57
CA MET A 107 16.92 2.29 -3.74
C MET A 107 17.81 2.08 -4.97
N LYS A 108 17.62 2.84 -6.05
CA LYS A 108 18.47 2.76 -7.25
C LYS A 108 19.90 3.28 -7.01
N LYS A 109 20.08 4.21 -6.07
CA LYS A 109 21.33 4.97 -5.87
C LYS A 109 22.19 4.43 -4.72
N ILE A 110 21.58 3.80 -3.72
CA ILE A 110 22.30 3.33 -2.52
C ILE A 110 22.92 1.94 -2.70
N PRO A 111 23.96 1.60 -1.91
CA PRO A 111 24.57 0.27 -1.92
C PRO A 111 23.59 -0.84 -1.51
N ASN A 112 23.80 -2.07 -2.02
CA ASN A 112 22.87 -3.20 -1.81
C ASN A 112 22.61 -3.53 -0.32
N ASN A 113 23.59 -3.36 0.56
CA ASN A 113 23.43 -3.61 2.00
C ASN A 113 22.53 -2.58 2.70
N GLN A 114 22.27 -1.41 2.10
CA GLN A 114 21.29 -0.44 2.60
C GLN A 114 19.91 -0.62 1.96
N LYS A 115 19.85 -1.18 0.74
CA LYS A 115 18.59 -1.41 0.00
C LYS A 115 17.60 -2.30 0.77
N SER A 116 18.10 -3.30 1.50
CA SER A 116 17.27 -4.21 2.28
C SER A 116 16.45 -3.50 3.37
N TYR A 117 16.97 -2.45 3.98
CA TYR A 117 16.26 -1.75 5.04
C TYR A 117 15.20 -0.81 4.49
N ILE A 118 15.55 -0.02 3.47
CA ILE A 118 14.59 0.92 2.88
C ILE A 118 13.48 0.18 2.12
N SER A 119 13.74 -1.04 1.62
CA SER A 119 12.71 -1.89 1.04
C SER A 119 11.63 -2.30 2.06
N TYR A 120 11.96 -2.39 3.35
CA TYR A 120 10.93 -2.62 4.38
C TYR A 120 10.01 -1.40 4.52
N ALA A 121 10.52 -0.18 4.36
CA ALA A 121 9.68 1.02 4.41
C ALA A 121 8.72 0.99 3.22
N PHE A 122 9.23 0.67 2.03
CA PHE A 122 8.42 0.46 0.84
C PHE A 122 7.31 -0.58 1.06
N SER A 123 7.63 -1.79 1.55
CA SER A 123 6.64 -2.84 1.80
C SER A 123 5.66 -2.47 2.92
N SER A 124 6.10 -1.72 3.92
CA SER A 124 5.23 -1.28 5.03
C SER A 124 4.20 -0.26 4.60
N ILE A 125 4.58 0.65 3.70
CA ILE A 125 3.70 1.67 3.11
C ILE A 125 2.81 1.03 2.04
N SER A 126 3.41 0.35 1.06
CA SER A 126 2.67 -0.17 -0.09
C SER A 126 1.81 -1.37 0.26
N LYS A 127 2.13 -2.12 1.31
CA LYS A 127 1.53 -3.42 1.65
C LYS A 127 1.64 -4.47 0.54
N THR A 128 2.39 -4.19 -0.52
CA THR A 128 2.60 -5.12 -1.62
C THR A 128 3.59 -6.20 -1.19
N ASN A 129 3.24 -7.45 -1.49
CA ASN A 129 4.06 -8.59 -1.16
C ASN A 129 4.87 -9.07 -2.38
N PHE A 130 6.19 -9.01 -2.27
CA PHE A 130 7.13 -9.38 -3.35
C PHE A 130 7.71 -10.80 -3.19
N HIS A 131 7.14 -11.61 -2.29
CA HIS A 131 7.54 -13.02 -2.08
C HIS A 131 6.94 -14.01 -3.09
N ASP A 132 6.26 -13.52 -4.13
CA ASP A 132 5.75 -14.36 -5.21
C ASP A 132 6.89 -15.14 -5.89
N ARG A 133 6.63 -16.41 -6.20
CA ARG A 133 7.53 -17.32 -6.90
C ARG A 133 7.88 -16.82 -8.31
N LYS A 134 7.03 -15.99 -8.93
CA LYS A 134 7.30 -15.42 -10.27
C LYS A 134 8.65 -14.70 -10.35
N TRP A 135 9.13 -14.17 -9.23
CA TRP A 135 10.38 -13.42 -9.15
C TRP A 135 11.64 -14.27 -9.01
N GLY A 136 11.51 -15.60 -8.91
CA GLY A 136 12.64 -16.53 -8.87
C GLY A 136 13.74 -16.12 -7.89
N ARG A 137 14.96 -15.93 -8.41
CA ARG A 137 16.17 -15.55 -7.65
C ARG A 137 16.49 -14.06 -7.67
N THR A 138 15.64 -13.22 -8.26
CA THR A 138 15.86 -11.76 -8.29
C THR A 138 15.96 -11.23 -6.86
N PRO A 139 16.97 -10.40 -6.52
CA PRO A 139 17.05 -9.79 -5.20
C PRO A 139 15.77 -9.01 -4.85
N PHE A 140 15.35 -9.04 -3.59
CA PHE A 140 14.06 -8.49 -3.16
C PHE A 140 13.85 -7.02 -3.58
N TYR A 141 14.87 -6.18 -3.43
CA TYR A 141 14.82 -4.77 -3.80
C TYR A 141 14.75 -4.54 -5.32
N ASP A 142 15.34 -5.43 -6.13
CA ASP A 142 15.26 -5.32 -7.60
C ASP A 142 13.84 -5.65 -8.07
N ARG A 143 13.13 -6.57 -7.38
CA ARG A 143 11.71 -6.85 -7.62
C ARG A 143 10.83 -5.63 -7.38
N ILE A 144 11.10 -4.87 -6.31
CA ILE A 144 10.36 -3.64 -6.00
C ILE A 144 10.55 -2.61 -7.11
N ILE A 145 11.79 -2.39 -7.55
CA ILE A 145 12.10 -1.44 -8.62
C ILE A 145 11.42 -1.89 -9.93
N GLU A 146 11.55 -3.17 -10.29
CA GLU A 146 10.94 -3.72 -11.50
C GLU A 146 9.41 -3.63 -11.47
N TRP A 147 8.78 -3.99 -10.35
CA TRP A 147 7.34 -3.87 -10.16
C TRP A 147 6.89 -2.40 -10.26
N TRP A 148 7.61 -1.49 -9.62
CA TRP A 148 7.32 -0.06 -9.62
C TRP A 148 7.37 0.51 -11.03
N GLU A 149 8.38 0.17 -11.81
CA GLU A 149 8.56 0.75 -13.15
C GLU A 149 7.63 0.11 -14.19
N ASN A 150 7.39 -1.20 -14.07
CA ASN A 150 6.83 -1.97 -15.18
C ASN A 150 5.48 -2.61 -14.88
N GLU A 151 5.29 -3.18 -13.68
CA GLU A 151 4.12 -4.01 -13.41
C GLU A 151 2.95 -3.24 -12.79
N ARG A 152 3.20 -2.15 -12.05
CA ARG A 152 2.14 -1.39 -11.36
C ARG A 152 1.02 -0.92 -12.28
N LYS A 153 1.32 -0.67 -13.56
CA LYS A 153 0.33 -0.28 -14.59
C LYS A 153 -0.72 -1.35 -14.86
N ASN A 154 -0.45 -2.61 -14.49
CA ASN A 154 -1.34 -3.75 -14.67
C ASN A 154 -2.18 -4.06 -13.42
N LEU A 155 -2.11 -3.23 -12.36
CA LEU A 155 -2.74 -3.52 -11.07
C LEU A 155 -4.25 -3.76 -11.17
N ARG A 156 -4.96 -3.02 -12.03
CA ARG A 156 -6.39 -3.27 -12.27
C ARG A 156 -6.62 -4.70 -12.77
N THR A 157 -5.90 -5.11 -13.81
CA THR A 157 -6.04 -6.43 -14.41
C THR A 157 -5.66 -7.53 -13.42
N GLU A 158 -4.58 -7.34 -12.65
CA GLU A 158 -4.19 -8.29 -11.60
C GLU A 158 -5.22 -8.37 -10.48
N PHE A 159 -5.75 -7.23 -10.04
CA PHE A 159 -6.79 -7.16 -9.03
C PHE A 159 -8.03 -7.93 -9.47
N GLU A 160 -8.58 -7.63 -10.65
CA GLU A 160 -9.78 -8.30 -11.16
C GLU A 160 -9.56 -9.82 -11.29
N ALA A 161 -8.40 -10.25 -11.78
CA ALA A 161 -8.09 -11.67 -11.89
C ALA A 161 -8.01 -12.39 -10.54
N ARG A 162 -7.37 -11.79 -9.53
CA ARG A 162 -7.24 -12.40 -8.19
C ARG A 162 -8.55 -12.30 -7.41
N TYR A 163 -9.25 -11.18 -7.53
CA TYR A 163 -10.56 -10.96 -6.93
C TYR A 163 -11.59 -11.94 -7.48
N GLU A 164 -11.64 -12.16 -8.79
CA GLU A 164 -12.57 -13.14 -9.38
C GLU A 164 -12.26 -14.57 -8.95
N LYS A 165 -10.99 -14.96 -8.84
CA LYS A 165 -10.61 -16.26 -8.26
C LYS A 165 -11.10 -16.40 -6.82
N TRP A 166 -10.85 -15.39 -5.99
CA TRP A 166 -11.31 -15.38 -4.60
C TRP A 166 -12.85 -15.42 -4.51
N ARG A 167 -13.54 -14.65 -5.36
CA ARG A 167 -15.01 -14.61 -5.43
C ARG A 167 -15.60 -15.94 -5.91
N ASN A 168 -14.87 -16.75 -6.66
CA ASN A 168 -15.36 -18.08 -7.04
C ASN A 168 -15.15 -19.14 -5.95
N VAL A 169 -14.46 -18.81 -4.84
CA VAL A 169 -14.43 -19.67 -3.66
C VAL A 169 -15.83 -19.70 -3.03
N PRO A 170 -16.40 -20.86 -2.67
CA PRO A 170 -17.70 -20.94 -2.02
C PRO A 170 -17.76 -20.08 -0.75
N GLN A 171 -18.88 -19.39 -0.50
CA GLN A 171 -18.98 -18.47 0.66
C GLN A 171 -18.76 -19.18 2.00
N SER A 172 -19.16 -20.45 2.13
CA SER A 172 -18.89 -21.29 3.30
C SER A 172 -17.40 -21.57 3.53
N GLU A 173 -16.57 -21.39 2.50
CA GLU A 173 -15.12 -21.57 2.52
C GLU A 173 -14.38 -20.22 2.56
N ARG A 174 -15.03 -19.12 2.13
CA ARG A 174 -14.52 -17.75 2.28
C ARG A 174 -14.52 -17.37 3.75
N LYS A 175 -13.42 -17.63 4.43
CA LYS A 175 -13.17 -17.06 5.75
C LYS A 175 -13.00 -15.54 5.60
N LYS A 176 -13.83 -14.75 6.27
CA LYS A 176 -13.73 -13.29 6.29
C LYS A 176 -12.42 -12.84 6.93
N GLY A 177 -11.72 -11.92 6.26
CA GLY A 177 -10.76 -11.00 6.88
C GLY A 177 -9.47 -11.62 7.42
N PRO A 178 -8.47 -10.76 7.74
CA PRO A 178 -7.09 -11.18 7.97
C PRO A 178 -6.96 -11.82 9.34
N TYR A 179 -7.28 -13.11 9.42
CA TYR A 179 -6.67 -13.95 10.44
C TYR A 179 -5.15 -13.84 10.40
N LEU A 180 -4.45 -13.25 9.40
CA LEU A 180 -3.02 -13.00 9.61
C LEU A 180 -2.73 -12.05 10.77
N SER A 181 -3.47 -10.95 10.96
CA SER A 181 -3.21 -10.10 12.12
C SER A 181 -3.59 -10.82 13.41
N ASP A 182 -4.62 -11.68 13.44
CA ASP A 182 -5.03 -12.43 14.64
C ASP A 182 -4.30 -13.78 14.83
N TRP A 183 -3.66 -14.31 13.79
CA TRP A 183 -2.84 -15.53 13.79
C TRP A 183 -1.36 -15.17 14.05
N TYR A 184 -0.90 -13.99 13.62
CA TYR A 184 0.33 -13.38 14.11
C TYR A 184 0.13 -12.63 15.43
N ARG A 185 -1.01 -11.98 15.72
CA ARG A 185 -1.31 -11.50 17.09
C ARG A 185 -1.51 -12.67 18.02
N GLY A 186 -2.23 -13.72 17.64
CA GLY A 186 -2.30 -14.95 18.44
C GLY A 186 -0.93 -15.58 18.70
N PHE A 187 0.04 -15.41 17.79
CA PHE A 187 1.44 -15.78 18.01
C PHE A 187 2.11 -14.96 19.13
N TYR A 188 1.74 -13.67 19.29
CA TYR A 188 2.26 -12.78 20.34
C TYR A 188 1.42 -12.77 21.64
N ASP A 189 0.11 -12.95 21.53
CA ASP A 189 -0.87 -12.80 22.61
C ASP A 189 -1.18 -14.15 23.28
N ASN A 190 -1.13 -15.27 22.55
CA ASN A 190 -1.35 -16.61 23.10
C ASN A 190 -0.59 -17.73 22.34
N PRO A 191 0.77 -17.75 22.43
CA PRO A 191 1.61 -18.71 21.72
C PRO A 191 1.28 -20.19 21.99
N GLU A 192 0.66 -20.49 23.14
CA GLU A 192 0.31 -21.86 23.55
C GLU A 192 -0.88 -22.45 22.76
N GLU A 193 -1.91 -21.65 22.48
CA GLU A 193 -3.03 -22.08 21.63
C GLU A 193 -2.59 -22.27 20.18
N TYR A 194 -1.65 -21.45 19.73
CA TYR A 194 -1.02 -21.59 18.42
C TYR A 194 -0.23 -22.90 18.30
N GLU A 195 0.66 -23.20 19.25
CA GLU A 195 1.41 -24.46 19.24
C GLU A 195 0.49 -25.67 19.21
N LYS A 196 -0.62 -25.63 19.96
CA LYS A 196 -1.66 -26.69 19.94
C LYS A 196 -2.32 -26.81 18.56
N ALA A 197 -2.72 -25.70 17.94
CA ALA A 197 -3.34 -25.71 16.61
C ALA A 197 -2.37 -26.16 15.51
N TYR A 198 -1.11 -25.71 15.57
CA TYR A 198 -0.05 -26.09 14.63
C TYR A 198 0.37 -27.55 14.80
N ALA A 199 0.56 -28.03 16.03
CA ALA A 199 0.86 -29.43 16.32
C ALA A 199 -0.28 -30.34 15.85
N LYS A 200 -1.54 -29.94 16.07
CA LYS A 200 -2.72 -30.65 15.56
C LYS A 200 -2.69 -30.74 14.04
N TRP A 201 -2.47 -29.64 13.32
CA TRP A 201 -2.34 -29.66 11.86
C TRP A 201 -1.14 -30.51 11.36
N LYS A 202 0.02 -30.39 12.01
CA LYS A 202 1.24 -31.14 11.66
C LYS A 202 1.06 -32.66 11.86
N SER A 203 0.28 -33.05 12.87
CA SER A 203 -0.05 -34.45 13.17
C SER A 203 -1.08 -35.07 12.22
N MET A 204 -1.72 -34.29 11.35
CA MET A 204 -2.71 -34.82 10.41
C MET A 204 -2.04 -35.66 9.29
N PRO A 205 -2.64 -36.81 8.91
CA PRO A 205 -2.20 -37.57 7.75
C PRO A 205 -2.24 -36.74 6.47
N GLU A 206 -1.27 -36.92 5.57
CA GLU A 206 -1.32 -36.37 4.20
C GLU A 206 -2.63 -36.79 3.51
N GLY A 207 -3.34 -35.83 2.91
CA GLY A 207 -4.62 -36.10 2.24
C GLY A 207 -5.52 -34.87 2.10
N LYS A 208 -6.67 -35.07 1.45
CA LYS A 208 -7.63 -33.99 1.12
C LYS A 208 -8.10 -33.19 2.34
N GLU A 209 -8.17 -33.78 3.53
CA GLU A 209 -8.54 -33.09 4.77
C GLU A 209 -7.45 -32.11 5.23
N LYS A 210 -6.19 -32.55 5.26
CA LYS A 210 -5.01 -31.73 5.58
C LYS A 210 -4.78 -30.64 4.53
N GLU A 211 -5.09 -30.94 3.28
CA GLU A 211 -5.01 -30.02 2.14
C GLU A 211 -6.20 -29.04 2.08
N ARG A 212 -7.40 -29.44 2.51
CA ARG A 212 -8.55 -28.54 2.75
C ARG A 212 -8.32 -27.59 3.92
N LEU A 213 -7.56 -28.05 4.92
CA LEU A 213 -7.09 -27.24 6.03
C LEU A 213 -5.82 -26.44 5.70
N ARG A 214 -5.15 -26.74 4.57
CA ARG A 214 -4.26 -25.80 3.90
C ARG A 214 -5.16 -24.64 3.49
N PRO A 215 -4.80 -23.40 3.80
CA PRO A 215 -5.81 -22.37 3.81
C PRO A 215 -5.97 -21.86 2.37
N LEU A 216 -6.72 -22.58 1.54
CA LEU A 216 -6.97 -22.27 0.12
C LEU A 216 -7.72 -20.94 -0.06
N ALA A 217 -8.73 -20.67 0.77
CA ALA A 217 -9.35 -19.34 0.83
C ALA A 217 -8.39 -18.25 1.33
N LYS A 218 -7.41 -18.62 2.17
CA LYS A 218 -6.33 -17.72 2.60
C LYS A 218 -5.33 -17.51 1.48
N THR A 219 -5.09 -18.44 0.55
CA THR A 219 -4.19 -18.17 -0.59
C THR A 219 -4.82 -17.24 -1.59
N GLU A 220 -6.11 -17.37 -1.91
CA GLU A 220 -6.76 -16.50 -2.89
C GLU A 220 -7.07 -15.11 -2.31
N TYR A 221 -7.57 -15.02 -1.08
CA TYR A 221 -7.78 -13.70 -0.45
C TYR A 221 -6.45 -13.00 -0.13
N GLN A 222 -5.45 -13.73 0.38
CA GLN A 222 -4.12 -13.13 0.59
C GLN A 222 -3.51 -12.66 -0.72
N GLN A 223 -3.71 -13.39 -1.83
CA GLN A 223 -3.31 -12.94 -3.15
C GLN A 223 -3.91 -11.58 -3.52
N VAL A 224 -5.15 -11.28 -3.12
CA VAL A 224 -5.74 -9.95 -3.26
C VAL A 224 -5.03 -8.96 -2.34
N LEU A 225 -4.88 -9.27 -1.05
CA LEU A 225 -4.20 -8.38 -0.08
C LEU A 225 -2.76 -8.05 -0.48
N ASP A 226 -2.04 -9.02 -1.04
CA ASP A 226 -0.65 -8.95 -1.49
C ASP A 226 -0.44 -7.95 -2.64
N LEU A 227 -1.50 -7.50 -3.31
CA LEU A 227 -1.42 -6.41 -4.29
C LEU A 227 -1.15 -5.06 -3.62
N GLY A 228 -1.52 -4.90 -2.34
CA GLY A 228 -1.24 -3.72 -1.53
C GLY A 228 -2.18 -2.54 -1.78
N VAL A 229 -1.78 -1.36 -1.30
CA VAL A 229 -2.57 -0.10 -1.34
C VAL A 229 -2.90 0.35 -2.76
N GLY A 230 -2.12 -0.05 -3.76
CA GLY A 230 -2.33 0.35 -5.15
C GLY A 230 -3.65 -0.14 -5.77
N VAL A 231 -4.33 -1.11 -5.13
CA VAL A 231 -5.63 -1.60 -5.59
C VAL A 231 -6.82 -1.03 -4.81
N LEU A 232 -6.59 -0.10 -3.88
CA LEU A 232 -7.65 0.58 -3.14
C LEU A 232 -8.75 1.15 -4.05
N PRO A 233 -8.44 1.88 -5.15
CA PRO A 233 -9.49 2.44 -6.02
C PRO A 233 -10.45 1.37 -6.55
N PHE A 234 -9.92 0.22 -6.95
CA PHE A 234 -10.71 -0.89 -7.49
C PHE A 234 -11.54 -1.57 -6.40
N ALA A 235 -11.01 -1.69 -5.19
CA ALA A 235 -11.78 -2.19 -4.05
C ALA A 235 -12.96 -1.25 -3.71
N MET A 236 -12.77 0.07 -3.78
CA MET A 236 -13.85 1.04 -3.56
C MET A 236 -14.96 0.90 -4.61
N GLU A 237 -14.62 0.68 -5.88
CA GLU A 237 -15.62 0.41 -6.94
C GLU A 237 -16.47 -0.83 -6.64
N LYS A 238 -15.85 -1.91 -6.15
CA LYS A 238 -16.58 -3.14 -5.75
C LYS A 238 -17.47 -2.90 -4.53
N ILE A 239 -16.98 -2.17 -3.52
CA ILE A 239 -17.77 -1.80 -2.34
C ILE A 239 -18.98 -0.94 -2.74
N ALA A 240 -18.78 0.04 -3.63
CA ALA A 240 -19.86 0.86 -4.17
C ALA A 240 -20.90 0.04 -4.97
N SER A 241 -20.47 -1.09 -5.53
CA SER A 241 -21.35 -2.05 -6.22
C SER A 241 -22.05 -3.04 -5.28
N GLY A 242 -21.88 -2.89 -3.96
CA GLY A 242 -22.50 -3.74 -2.95
C GLY A 242 -21.66 -4.93 -2.47
N ASP A 243 -20.41 -5.08 -2.95
CA ASP A 243 -19.51 -6.11 -2.44
C ASP A 243 -18.77 -5.62 -1.18
N HIS A 244 -19.41 -5.82 -0.04
CA HIS A 244 -18.88 -5.41 1.26
C HIS A 244 -17.82 -6.37 1.82
N GLU A 245 -17.50 -7.50 1.16
CA GLU A 245 -16.48 -8.45 1.66
C GLU A 245 -15.05 -7.86 1.56
N LEU A 246 -14.85 -6.81 0.77
CA LEU A 246 -13.57 -6.11 0.65
C LEU A 246 -13.30 -5.08 1.75
N ILE A 247 -14.24 -4.81 2.65
CA ILE A 247 -14.06 -3.86 3.75
C ILE A 247 -12.85 -4.22 4.63
N ASP A 248 -12.66 -5.51 4.92
CA ASP A 248 -11.51 -5.98 5.69
C ASP A 248 -10.18 -5.77 4.96
N ALA A 249 -10.16 -5.87 3.63
CA ALA A 249 -8.98 -5.59 2.82
C ALA A 249 -8.62 -4.11 2.87
N VAL A 250 -9.63 -3.24 2.78
CA VAL A 250 -9.46 -1.79 2.92
C VAL A 250 -8.89 -1.45 4.31
N HIS A 251 -9.41 -2.06 5.38
CA HIS A 251 -8.86 -1.88 6.73
C HIS A 251 -7.40 -2.33 6.83
N TYR A 252 -7.06 -3.48 6.26
CA TYR A 252 -5.68 -3.97 6.22
C TYR A 252 -4.74 -3.00 5.48
N TRP A 253 -5.11 -2.57 4.28
CA TRP A 253 -4.29 -1.65 3.48
C TRP A 253 -4.14 -0.28 4.13
N THR A 254 -5.13 0.15 4.91
CA THR A 254 -5.14 1.45 5.60
C THR A 254 -4.59 1.41 7.03
N ASN A 255 -3.94 0.31 7.44
CA ASN A 255 -3.46 0.11 8.82
C ASN A 255 -4.55 0.37 9.87
N ASP A 256 -5.76 -0.10 9.61
CA ASP A 256 -6.96 0.10 10.44
C ASP A 256 -7.35 1.57 10.70
N GLN A 257 -6.75 2.57 10.03
CA GLN A 257 -7.08 3.99 10.26
C GLN A 257 -8.59 4.26 10.10
N ILE A 258 -9.20 3.70 9.06
CA ILE A 258 -10.64 3.86 8.82
C ILE A 258 -11.47 3.14 9.89
N ARG A 259 -11.04 1.95 10.33
CA ARG A 259 -11.73 1.17 11.36
C ARG A 259 -11.72 1.90 12.70
N THR A 260 -10.59 2.47 13.08
CA THR A 260 -10.43 3.29 14.29
C THR A 260 -11.36 4.50 14.25
N LEU A 261 -11.33 5.27 13.16
CA LEU A 261 -12.19 6.44 12.99
C LEU A 261 -13.69 6.08 12.99
N ALA A 262 -14.06 4.97 12.36
CA ALA A 262 -15.44 4.48 12.40
C ALA A 262 -15.87 4.14 13.83
N THR A 263 -15.00 3.46 14.59
CA THR A 263 -15.25 3.08 15.99
C THR A 263 -15.44 4.32 16.87
N GLU A 264 -14.57 5.32 16.75
CA GLU A 264 -14.68 6.60 17.47
C GLU A 264 -16.00 7.34 17.16
N LYS A 265 -16.51 7.20 15.93
CA LYS A 265 -17.77 7.78 15.49
C LYS A 265 -18.99 6.88 15.74
N GLY A 266 -18.81 5.69 16.33
CA GLY A 266 -19.89 4.73 16.57
C GLY A 266 -20.50 4.15 15.29
N ILE A 267 -19.74 4.08 14.19
CA ILE A 267 -20.18 3.59 12.89
C ILE A 267 -19.86 2.09 12.78
N ALA A 268 -20.89 1.27 12.50
CA ALA A 268 -20.76 -0.17 12.33
C ALA A 268 -21.84 -0.73 11.38
N GLY A 269 -21.71 -2.02 11.04
CA GLY A 269 -22.72 -2.75 10.25
C GLY A 269 -22.99 -2.12 8.89
N ASP A 270 -24.26 -1.95 8.56
CA ASP A 270 -24.73 -1.48 7.25
C ASP A 270 -24.31 -0.03 6.92
N ALA A 271 -23.88 0.75 7.92
CA ALA A 271 -23.35 2.10 7.70
C ALA A 271 -21.87 2.13 7.26
N MET A 272 -21.14 1.04 7.48
CA MET A 272 -19.69 0.97 7.21
C MET A 272 -19.32 1.18 5.73
N PRO A 273 -20.01 0.57 4.74
CA PRO A 273 -19.68 0.76 3.32
C PRO A 273 -19.76 2.24 2.90
N ALA A 274 -20.85 2.92 3.25
CA ALA A 274 -21.04 4.34 2.92
C ALA A 274 -19.99 5.23 3.61
N PHE A 275 -19.63 4.91 4.85
CA PHE A 275 -18.57 5.61 5.58
C PHE A 275 -17.21 5.46 4.90
N ILE A 276 -16.83 4.24 4.50
CA ILE A 276 -15.55 3.97 3.81
C ILE A 276 -15.47 4.74 2.49
N LEU A 277 -16.56 4.73 1.69
CA LEU A 277 -16.60 5.43 0.41
C LEU A 277 -16.47 6.95 0.58
N ASN A 278 -17.15 7.52 1.58
CA ASN A 278 -17.01 8.95 1.89
C ASN A 278 -15.59 9.30 2.34
N TRP A 279 -15.02 8.51 3.26
CA TRP A 279 -13.64 8.69 3.69
C TRP A 279 -12.67 8.60 2.51
N TRP A 280 -12.87 7.64 1.60
CA TRP A 280 -12.04 7.48 0.41
C TRP A 280 -12.09 8.74 -0.46
N ASN A 281 -13.29 9.27 -0.76
CA ASN A 281 -13.43 10.48 -1.56
C ASN A 281 -12.69 11.69 -0.95
N GLU A 282 -12.66 11.79 0.38
CA GLU A 282 -11.97 12.86 1.11
C GLU A 282 -10.44 12.66 1.18
N ASN A 283 -9.95 11.42 1.09
CA ASN A 283 -8.57 11.08 1.41
C ASN A 283 -7.78 10.43 0.25
N GLN A 284 -8.42 10.09 -0.87
CA GLN A 284 -7.83 9.25 -1.94
C GLN A 284 -6.46 9.74 -2.44
N GLU A 285 -6.26 11.05 -2.54
CA GLU A 285 -4.98 11.65 -2.98
C GLU A 285 -3.78 11.21 -2.10
N ASN A 286 -4.02 10.89 -0.82
CA ASN A 286 -2.97 10.41 0.08
C ASN A 286 -2.68 8.90 -0.05
N TRP A 287 -3.48 8.17 -0.84
CA TRP A 287 -3.45 6.71 -0.95
C TRP A 287 -3.28 6.22 -2.39
N LEU A 288 -3.52 7.07 -3.38
CA LEU A 288 -3.23 6.78 -4.78
C LEU A 288 -1.72 6.68 -4.99
N LEU A 289 -1.29 5.65 -5.73
CA LEU A 289 0.09 5.55 -6.16
C LEU A 289 0.39 6.71 -7.11
N PRO A 290 1.49 7.47 -6.90
CA PRO A 290 1.88 8.53 -7.83
C PRO A 290 2.21 7.97 -9.21
N ASP A 291 1.80 8.67 -10.26
CA ASP A 291 2.11 8.34 -11.67
C ASP A 291 3.61 8.34 -11.97
#